data_AF-A0A239C364-F1
#
_entry.id   AF-A0A239C364-F1
#
_cell.length_a   1.000
_cell.length_b   1.000
_cell.length_c   1.000
_cell.angle_alpha   90.00
_cell.angle_beta   90.00
_cell.angle_gamma   90.00
#
_symmetry.space_group_name_H-M   'P 1'
#
loop_
_entity.id
_entity.type
_entity.pdbx_description
1 polymer ?
#
loop_
_entity_poly.entity_id
_entity_poly.type
_entity_poly.pdbx_seq_one_letter_code
_entity_poly.pdbx_strand_id
1 'polypeptide(L)'
;MRIRAQMAMVMNLDKCIGCHTCSVTCKQTWTNREGTEYVWFNNVETKPGIGYPKHYEDQERWKGGWKLDARGRLTLRSGGRGKRLSRLFANPDLPSIDDYYEPATFDKDILVNAPGGLTDTPVKQPYSTLTGKPMAITWGANWEDSLGGSSGQDDPNLARMTAKVKFEFEKTFMFHLPRICEHCLNPACVSACLSGAMYKREEDGIVLVDQDRCRGWRMCVSACPYKKVYVNHATGKAEKCTFCFPRLEAGLPTICSETCVGRLRYLGLLWYDEDAVLAAASVEDDADLLDAQRSVFLDPNDPAVRQAARDAGMPEDWIEAAAASPVWKLIAEYKIALPLHPEYRTLPMVWYVPPLSPVLDAAGAAGRDDSDADDIFHTIRDLRIPVEYLAELFTAGDTSAVAGVLMKLAAMRSYMRARTLDGTVAQELLDGVGMSAGQVEAMYRLLAVAKYADRYVIPAAHKRQAAELEALGAEHDTCPVSDGPHALEITPLPGRS
;
A
#
# COMPACT_ATOMS: atom_id res chain seq x y z
N MET A 1 -19.13 9.91 -18.88
CA MET A 1 -18.92 8.77 -17.99
C MET A 1 -18.25 7.69 -18.80
N ARG A 2 -16.95 7.51 -18.55
CA ARG A 2 -16.16 6.45 -19.14
C ARG A 2 -15.81 5.47 -18.02
N ILE A 3 -16.56 4.38 -17.96
CA ILE A 3 -16.38 3.37 -16.93
C ILE A 3 -15.08 2.60 -17.17
N ARG A 4 -14.27 2.49 -16.12
CA ARG A 4 -13.04 1.69 -16.09
C ARG A 4 -13.03 0.82 -14.86
N ALA A 5 -12.29 -0.28 -14.94
CA ALA A 5 -12.08 -1.18 -13.83
C ALA A 5 -10.76 -0.86 -13.11
N GLN A 6 -10.75 -1.05 -11.80
CA GLN A 6 -9.55 -0.98 -10.98
C GLN A 6 -9.54 -2.16 -10.02
N MET A 7 -8.50 -2.99 -10.08
CA MET A 7 -8.19 -3.89 -8.98
C MET A 7 -7.61 -3.07 -7.84
N ALA A 8 -8.23 -3.14 -6.67
CA ALA A 8 -7.88 -2.33 -5.51
C ALA A 8 -7.69 -3.22 -4.27
N MET A 9 -7.14 -2.62 -3.21
CA MET A 9 -6.89 -3.32 -1.95
C MET A 9 -7.38 -2.50 -0.77
N VAL A 10 -7.95 -3.16 0.24
CA VAL A 10 -8.12 -2.59 1.58
C VAL A 10 -7.27 -3.37 2.57
N MET A 11 -6.59 -2.65 3.46
CA MET A 11 -5.78 -3.20 4.54
C MET A 11 -6.36 -2.82 5.90
N ASN A 12 -6.81 -3.80 6.68
CA ASN A 12 -7.34 -3.55 8.01
C ASN A 12 -6.23 -3.44 9.07
N LEU A 13 -5.88 -2.23 9.48
CA LEU A 13 -4.78 -1.98 10.41
C LEU A 13 -5.08 -2.47 11.83
N ASP A 14 -6.35 -2.58 12.20
CA ASP A 14 -6.79 -3.18 13.47
C ASP A 14 -6.36 -4.64 13.63
N LYS A 15 -6.10 -5.34 12.51
CA LYS A 15 -5.63 -6.73 12.48
C LYS A 15 -4.16 -6.86 12.11
N CYS A 16 -3.46 -5.75 11.93
CA CYS A 16 -2.06 -5.78 11.54
C CYS A 16 -1.17 -6.08 12.75
N ILE A 17 -0.45 -7.20 12.67
CA ILE A 17 0.46 -7.66 13.73
C ILE A 17 1.94 -7.35 13.43
N GLY A 18 2.23 -6.53 12.41
CA GLY A 18 3.61 -6.12 12.13
C GLY A 18 4.59 -7.24 11.76
N CYS A 19 4.13 -8.44 11.38
CA CYS A 19 4.98 -9.63 11.23
C CYS A 19 5.91 -9.65 9.99
N HIS A 20 5.82 -8.68 9.08
CA HIS A 20 6.61 -8.59 7.84
C HIS A 20 6.55 -9.77 6.86
N THR A 21 5.70 -10.80 7.07
CA THR A 21 5.57 -11.94 6.15
C THR A 21 5.26 -11.50 4.72
N CYS A 22 4.39 -10.50 4.57
CA CYS A 22 4.05 -9.91 3.28
C CYS A 22 5.25 -9.23 2.56
N SER A 23 6.20 -8.69 3.32
CA SER A 23 7.43 -8.08 2.79
C SER A 23 8.39 -9.15 2.32
N VAL A 24 8.59 -10.19 3.14
CA VAL A 24 9.50 -11.30 2.82
C VAL A 24 9.04 -12.06 1.58
N THR A 25 7.77 -12.42 1.48
CA THR A 25 7.27 -13.19 0.31
C THR A 25 7.33 -12.37 -0.97
N CYS A 26 7.01 -11.08 -0.90
CA CYS A 26 7.18 -10.16 -2.03
C CYS A 26 8.66 -10.04 -2.46
N LYS A 27 9.57 -9.90 -1.49
CA LYS A 27 11.01 -9.83 -1.70
C LYS A 27 11.54 -11.08 -2.42
N GLN A 28 11.21 -12.26 -1.91
CA GLN A 28 11.66 -13.53 -2.46
C GLN A 28 11.08 -13.81 -3.85
N THR A 29 9.88 -13.31 -4.13
CA THR A 29 9.24 -13.51 -5.44
C THR A 29 9.77 -12.55 -6.50
N TRP A 30 10.00 -11.27 -6.16
CA TRP A 30 10.16 -10.21 -7.15
C TRP A 30 11.49 -9.42 -7.11
N THR A 31 12.11 -9.26 -5.94
CA THR A 31 13.24 -8.33 -5.73
C THR A 31 14.44 -8.98 -5.02
N ASN A 32 14.66 -10.28 -5.28
CA ASN A 32 15.83 -11.03 -4.81
C ASN A 32 17.02 -10.99 -5.80
N ARG A 33 16.97 -10.12 -6.81
CA ARG A 33 17.98 -9.97 -7.87
C ARG A 33 19.00 -8.90 -7.51
N GLU A 34 20.18 -8.98 -8.13
CA GLU A 34 21.17 -7.91 -8.11
C GLU A 34 20.55 -6.59 -8.56
N GLY A 35 20.91 -5.49 -7.91
CA GLY A 35 20.34 -4.18 -8.22
C GLY A 35 19.09 -3.84 -7.40
N THR A 36 18.43 -4.84 -6.83
CA THR A 36 17.15 -4.70 -6.11
C THR A 36 17.19 -5.18 -4.66
N GLU A 37 18.38 -5.46 -4.12
CA GLU A 37 18.60 -5.98 -2.77
C GLU A 37 18.07 -5.01 -1.72
N TYR A 38 18.23 -3.71 -1.95
CA TYR A 38 17.69 -2.67 -1.07
C TYR A 38 16.19 -2.45 -1.26
N VAL A 39 15.57 -2.98 -2.32
CA VAL A 39 14.20 -2.68 -2.75
C VAL A 39 13.17 -3.58 -2.07
N TRP A 40 12.18 -2.94 -1.45
CA TRP A 40 11.03 -3.57 -0.81
C TRP A 40 9.71 -3.04 -1.40
N PHE A 41 9.21 -3.70 -2.46
CA PHE A 41 7.93 -3.32 -3.07
C PHE A 41 6.79 -3.31 -2.05
N ASN A 42 6.75 -4.34 -1.19
CA ASN A 42 5.98 -4.34 0.04
C ASN A 42 6.92 -4.17 1.24
N ASN A 43 6.66 -3.16 2.06
CA ASN A 43 7.32 -2.96 3.34
C ASN A 43 6.26 -2.70 4.42
N VAL A 44 6.63 -2.91 5.69
CA VAL A 44 5.80 -2.56 6.84
C VAL A 44 6.60 -1.60 7.69
N GLU A 45 5.95 -0.55 8.18
CA GLU A 45 6.57 0.46 9.04
C GLU A 45 5.86 0.46 10.38
N THR A 46 6.60 0.72 11.45
CA THR A 46 5.99 1.06 12.74
C THR A 46 5.71 2.55 12.76
N LYS A 47 4.51 2.93 13.19
CA LYS A 47 4.12 4.32 13.39
C LYS A 47 3.93 4.60 14.88
N PRO A 48 4.40 5.75 15.40
CA PRO A 48 5.12 6.82 14.69
C PRO A 48 6.55 6.44 14.25
N GLY A 49 7.00 6.97 13.12
CA GLY A 49 8.32 6.70 12.52
C GLY A 49 8.53 7.38 11.17
N ILE A 50 9.79 7.59 10.77
CA ILE A 50 10.18 8.29 9.54
C ILE A 50 10.00 7.43 8.29
N GLY A 51 9.93 6.10 8.46
CA GLY A 51 9.54 5.15 7.43
C GLY A 51 10.63 4.86 6.39
N TYR A 52 10.20 4.29 5.26
CA TYR A 52 11.09 3.79 4.21
C TYR A 52 10.66 4.27 2.81
N PRO A 53 11.52 5.03 2.09
CA PRO A 53 12.77 5.65 2.58
C PRO A 53 12.50 6.65 3.71
N LYS A 54 13.56 7.07 4.41
CA LYS A 54 13.49 8.02 5.51
C LYS A 54 12.73 9.29 5.11
N HIS A 55 11.75 9.67 5.93
CA HIS A 55 10.88 10.84 5.74
C HIS A 55 10.16 10.85 4.38
N TYR A 56 9.75 9.70 3.84
CA TYR A 56 9.09 9.66 2.53
C TYR A 56 7.83 10.55 2.45
N GLU A 57 7.18 10.82 3.59
CA GLU A 57 5.98 11.64 3.76
C GLU A 57 6.26 13.16 3.69
N ASP A 58 7.52 13.59 3.82
CA ASP A 58 7.91 14.99 3.68
C ASP A 58 7.99 15.39 2.19
N GLN A 59 6.85 15.85 1.65
CA GLN A 59 6.79 16.31 0.27
C GLN A 59 7.40 17.71 0.06
N GLU A 60 7.74 18.44 1.14
CA GLU A 60 8.54 19.65 1.01
C GLU A 60 10.00 19.32 0.73
N ARG A 61 10.52 18.23 1.30
CA ARG A 61 11.82 17.69 0.90
C ARG A 61 11.75 17.01 -0.47
N TRP A 62 10.83 16.07 -0.66
CA TRP A 62 10.90 15.14 -1.80
C TRP A 62 10.16 15.58 -3.07
N LYS A 63 9.31 16.60 -2.98
CA LYS A 63 8.54 17.14 -4.11
C LYS A 63 7.71 16.09 -4.88
N GLY A 64 7.17 15.09 -4.16
CA GLY A 64 6.30 14.06 -4.72
C GLY A 64 4.84 14.50 -4.82
N GLY A 65 4.05 13.81 -5.64
CA GLY A 65 2.62 14.07 -5.80
C GLY A 65 2.30 15.34 -6.58
N TRP A 66 1.08 15.83 -6.40
CA TRP A 66 0.55 17.00 -7.10
C TRP A 66 0.28 18.17 -6.15
N LYS A 67 0.11 19.35 -6.72
CA LYS A 67 -0.40 20.56 -6.07
C LYS A 67 -1.24 21.36 -7.06
N LEU A 68 -2.13 22.20 -6.54
CA LEU A 68 -2.82 23.19 -7.35
C LEU A 68 -1.91 24.40 -7.61
N ASP A 69 -1.94 24.92 -8.82
CA ASP A 69 -1.38 26.24 -9.13
C ASP A 69 -2.35 27.36 -8.70
N ALA A 70 -1.93 28.62 -8.81
CA ALA A 70 -2.76 29.78 -8.45
C ALA A 70 -4.05 29.92 -9.28
N ARG A 71 -4.26 29.08 -10.31
CA ARG A 71 -5.46 29.03 -11.15
C ARG A 71 -6.28 27.75 -10.90
N GLY A 72 -5.99 27.01 -9.83
CA GLY A 72 -6.68 25.77 -9.49
C GLY A 72 -6.32 24.58 -10.39
N ARG A 73 -5.25 24.64 -11.19
CA ARG A 73 -4.85 23.54 -12.08
C ARG A 73 -3.84 22.62 -11.41
N LEU A 74 -4.01 21.31 -11.60
CA LEU A 74 -3.05 20.32 -11.11
C LEU A 74 -1.69 20.45 -11.81
N THR A 75 -0.65 20.53 -10.99
CA THR A 75 0.75 20.49 -11.43
C THR A 75 1.55 19.58 -10.52
N LEU A 76 2.53 18.86 -11.08
CA LEU A 76 3.43 18.03 -10.27
C LEU A 76 4.24 18.91 -9.32
N ARG A 77 4.44 18.47 -8.06
CA ARG A 77 5.25 19.23 -7.09
C ARG A 77 6.71 19.38 -7.53
N SER A 78 7.23 18.41 -8.28
CA SER A 78 8.53 18.47 -8.97
C SER A 78 8.62 19.57 -10.06
N GLY A 79 7.49 20.21 -10.38
CA GLY A 79 7.35 21.31 -11.34
C GLY A 79 6.96 20.85 -12.75
N GLY A 80 6.77 21.80 -13.66
CA GLY A 80 6.36 21.53 -15.04
C GLY A 80 7.41 20.80 -15.89
N ARG A 81 7.04 20.44 -17.14
CA ARG A 81 7.88 19.66 -18.06
C ARG A 81 9.27 20.27 -18.28
N GLY A 82 9.37 21.60 -18.49
CA GLY A 82 10.65 22.29 -18.69
C GLY A 82 11.59 22.21 -17.48
N LYS A 83 11.07 22.42 -16.26
CA LYS A 83 11.86 22.31 -15.02
C LYS A 83 12.37 20.88 -14.78
N ARG A 84 11.57 19.87 -15.14
CA ARG A 84 12.01 18.47 -15.04
C ARG A 84 13.09 18.14 -16.08
N LEU A 85 12.97 18.67 -17.30
CA LEU A 85 13.98 18.49 -18.33
C LEU A 85 15.32 19.14 -17.97
N SER A 86 15.32 20.33 -17.34
CA SER A 86 16.55 20.98 -16.88
C SER A 86 17.23 20.25 -15.71
N ARG A 87 16.51 19.36 -15.03
CA ARG A 87 17.00 18.52 -13.92
C ARG A 87 17.32 17.09 -14.35
N LEU A 88 17.32 16.80 -15.65
CA LEU A 88 17.54 15.45 -16.16
C LEU A 88 18.92 14.89 -15.81
N PHE A 89 19.96 15.74 -15.87
CA PHE A 89 21.34 15.33 -15.63
C PHE A 89 21.67 15.12 -14.14
N ALA A 90 20.94 15.83 -13.26
CA ALA A 90 21.05 15.69 -11.82
C ALA A 90 19.70 16.03 -11.21
N ASN A 91 18.99 15.01 -10.71
CA ASN A 91 17.73 15.20 -10.00
C ASN A 91 18.04 15.48 -8.51
N PRO A 92 17.89 16.72 -8.02
CA PRO A 92 18.23 17.06 -6.64
C PRO A 92 17.26 16.47 -5.62
N ASP A 93 16.06 16.07 -6.06
CA ASP A 93 14.99 15.55 -5.20
C ASP A 93 14.99 14.00 -5.19
N LEU A 94 16.02 13.35 -5.73
CA LEU A 94 16.12 11.89 -5.80
C LEU A 94 16.65 11.34 -4.45
N PRO A 95 15.94 10.41 -3.79
CA PRO A 95 16.48 9.74 -2.60
C PRO A 95 17.78 9.00 -2.92
N SER A 96 18.77 9.17 -2.07
CA SER A 96 20.03 8.44 -2.15
C SER A 96 19.89 7.05 -1.55
N ILE A 97 20.91 6.20 -1.69
CA ILE A 97 20.92 4.89 -1.03
C ILE A 97 20.86 5.01 0.50
N ASP A 98 21.43 6.07 1.07
CA ASP A 98 21.47 6.33 2.52
C ASP A 98 20.10 6.72 3.09
N ASP A 99 19.20 7.23 2.24
CA ASP A 99 17.79 7.45 2.59
C ASP A 99 17.01 6.14 2.68
N TYR A 100 17.47 5.09 1.99
CA TYR A 100 16.96 3.73 2.14
C TYR A 100 17.78 3.00 3.22
N TYR A 101 18.84 2.31 2.79
CA TYR A 101 19.92 1.73 3.58
C TYR A 101 20.93 1.13 2.59
N GLU A 102 22.20 1.07 2.99
CA GLU A 102 23.20 0.29 2.25
C GLU A 102 22.97 -1.21 2.52
N PRO A 103 22.66 -2.03 1.49
CA PRO A 103 22.40 -3.45 1.68
C PRO A 103 23.66 -4.17 2.14
N ALA A 104 23.57 -4.85 3.27
CA ALA A 104 24.65 -5.63 3.85
C ALA A 104 24.49 -7.13 3.59
N THR A 105 25.60 -7.82 3.41
CA THR A 105 25.73 -9.29 3.44
C THR A 105 26.76 -9.68 4.49
N PHE A 106 26.92 -10.98 4.73
CA PHE A 106 27.83 -11.52 5.75
C PHE A 106 28.72 -12.60 5.15
N ASP A 107 30.01 -12.55 5.49
CA ASP A 107 30.91 -13.67 5.22
C ASP A 107 30.51 -14.85 6.13
N LYS A 108 29.88 -15.87 5.54
CA LYS A 108 29.46 -17.07 6.26
C LYS A 108 30.57 -18.12 6.29
N ASP A 109 31.53 -18.04 5.36
CA ASP A 109 32.56 -19.06 5.17
C ASP A 109 33.60 -19.00 6.28
N ILE A 110 33.81 -17.84 6.89
CA ILE A 110 34.69 -17.67 8.06
C ILE A 110 34.34 -18.60 9.23
N LEU A 111 33.09 -19.04 9.38
CA LEU A 111 32.71 -19.97 10.46
C LEU A 111 33.10 -21.42 10.18
N VAL A 112 33.36 -21.76 8.93
CA VAL A 112 33.70 -23.13 8.50
C VAL A 112 35.20 -23.22 8.16
N ASN A 113 35.74 -22.17 7.55
CA ASN A 113 37.09 -22.13 6.98
C ASN A 113 38.03 -21.19 7.75
N ALA A 114 37.75 -20.92 9.04
CA ALA A 114 38.60 -20.09 9.88
C ALA A 114 40.05 -20.63 9.89
N PRO A 115 41.08 -19.78 9.70
CA PRO A 115 42.46 -20.18 9.87
C PRO A 115 42.71 -20.78 11.26
N GLY A 116 43.52 -21.85 11.32
CA GLY A 116 43.94 -22.42 12.59
C GLY A 116 44.83 -21.45 13.39
N GLY A 117 44.72 -21.48 14.72
CA GLY A 117 45.56 -20.67 15.61
C GLY A 117 45.06 -19.24 15.88
N LEU A 118 43.81 -18.91 15.52
CA LEU A 118 43.18 -17.66 15.94
C LEU A 118 43.06 -17.60 17.47
N THR A 119 43.44 -16.47 18.06
CA THR A 119 43.26 -16.19 19.49
C THR A 119 41.82 -15.83 19.83
N ASP A 120 41.09 -15.27 18.87
CA ASP A 120 39.71 -14.80 19.02
C ASP A 120 38.73 -15.71 18.29
N THR A 121 37.47 -15.72 18.75
CA THR A 121 36.40 -16.49 18.11
C THR A 121 36.04 -15.87 16.76
N PRO A 122 36.02 -16.64 15.65
CA PRO A 122 35.63 -16.11 14.34
C PRO A 122 34.16 -15.68 14.36
N VAL A 123 33.87 -14.50 13.79
CA VAL A 123 32.52 -13.94 13.68
C VAL A 123 32.23 -13.54 12.24
N LYS A 124 30.95 -13.61 11.86
CA LYS A 124 30.49 -13.15 10.54
C LYS A 124 30.52 -11.62 10.49
N GLN A 125 31.50 -11.05 9.81
CA GLN A 125 31.56 -9.60 9.62
C GLN A 125 30.59 -9.15 8.51
N PRO A 126 29.92 -7.99 8.67
CA PRO A 126 29.09 -7.43 7.62
C PRO A 126 29.92 -6.72 6.54
N TYR A 127 29.52 -6.92 5.29
CA TYR A 127 30.08 -6.30 4.10
C TYR A 127 28.98 -5.63 3.30
N SER A 128 29.31 -4.51 2.66
CA SER A 128 28.40 -3.87 1.71
C SER A 128 28.24 -4.72 0.46
N THR A 129 27.01 -5.01 0.06
CA THR A 129 26.71 -5.66 -1.23
C THR A 129 27.00 -4.72 -2.41
N LEU A 130 27.09 -3.40 -2.17
CA LEU A 130 27.37 -2.42 -3.21
C LEU A 130 28.87 -2.22 -3.45
N THR A 131 29.69 -2.21 -2.39
CA THR A 131 31.12 -1.90 -2.49
C THR A 131 32.03 -3.09 -2.23
N GLY A 132 31.51 -4.19 -1.68
CA GLY A 132 32.28 -5.36 -1.26
C GLY A 132 33.19 -5.12 -0.05
N LYS A 133 33.14 -3.94 0.56
CA LYS A 133 34.01 -3.55 1.69
C LYS A 133 33.35 -3.89 3.02
N PRO A 134 34.13 -4.18 4.07
CA PRO A 134 33.63 -4.25 5.44
C PRO A 134 32.89 -2.96 5.81
N MET A 135 31.77 -3.08 6.51
CA MET A 135 30.95 -1.94 6.93
C MET A 135 30.41 -2.11 8.34
N ALA A 136 29.92 -1.04 8.96
CA ALA A 136 29.07 -1.13 10.14
C ALA A 136 27.60 -0.95 9.70
N ILE A 137 26.70 -1.78 10.23
CA ILE A 137 25.26 -1.63 9.97
C ILE A 137 24.71 -0.56 10.93
N THR A 138 24.40 0.61 10.39
CA THR A 138 23.88 1.77 11.14
C THR A 138 22.42 2.10 10.84
N TRP A 139 21.85 1.46 9.81
CA TRP A 139 20.46 1.62 9.41
C TRP A 139 19.98 0.40 8.62
N GLY A 140 18.65 0.26 8.45
CA GLY A 140 18.03 -0.79 7.66
C GLY A 140 16.59 -0.42 7.24
N ALA A 141 15.99 -1.22 6.34
CA ALA A 141 14.64 -0.97 5.82
C ALA A 141 13.52 -0.93 6.88
N ASN A 142 13.79 -1.46 8.08
CA ASN A 142 12.86 -1.55 9.20
C ASN A 142 13.59 -1.26 10.52
N TRP A 143 14.48 -0.25 10.52
CA TRP A 143 15.27 0.11 11.70
C TRP A 143 14.40 0.57 12.88
N GLU A 144 13.24 1.16 12.57
CA GLU A 144 12.28 1.71 13.54
C GLU A 144 11.24 0.69 14.02
N ASP A 145 11.48 -0.61 13.83
CA ASP A 145 10.56 -1.65 14.26
C ASP A 145 10.26 -1.54 15.75
N SER A 146 8.99 -1.65 16.12
CA SER A 146 8.55 -1.69 17.53
C SER A 146 9.08 -0.50 18.36
N LEU A 147 9.11 0.69 17.75
CA LEU A 147 9.62 1.95 18.31
C LEU A 147 11.14 1.93 18.61
N GLY A 148 11.90 1.09 17.91
CA GLY A 148 13.36 1.07 17.99
C GLY A 148 14.01 2.35 17.44
N GLY A 149 14.93 2.95 18.20
CA GLY A 149 15.66 4.15 17.77
C GLY A 149 15.10 5.46 18.33
N SER A 150 15.16 6.54 17.53
CA SER A 150 14.54 7.84 17.88
C SER A 150 13.05 7.63 18.10
N SER A 151 12.49 8.24 19.14
CA SER A 151 11.13 8.06 19.67
C SER A 151 9.97 8.46 18.73
N GLY A 152 10.16 8.39 17.42
CA GLY A 152 9.20 8.84 16.41
C GLY A 152 9.09 10.36 16.30
N GLN A 153 9.87 11.13 17.06
CA GLN A 153 9.80 12.61 17.12
C GLN A 153 9.91 13.29 15.74
N ASP A 154 10.64 12.67 14.81
CA ASP A 154 10.84 13.21 13.47
C ASP A 154 9.82 12.68 12.43
N ASP A 155 8.76 12.00 12.87
CA ASP A 155 7.64 11.58 12.01
C ASP A 155 6.92 12.83 11.46
N PRO A 156 6.84 13.01 10.12
CA PRO A 156 6.17 14.16 9.52
C PRO A 156 4.71 14.35 9.93
N ASN A 157 4.01 13.27 10.30
CA ASN A 157 2.62 13.32 10.75
C ASN A 157 2.50 13.88 12.17
N LEU A 158 3.46 13.57 13.06
CA LEU A 158 3.49 14.16 14.41
C LEU A 158 3.78 15.65 14.37
N ALA A 159 4.64 16.10 13.45
CA ALA A 159 4.99 17.51 13.30
C ALA A 159 3.81 18.40 12.88
N ARG A 160 2.78 17.84 12.24
CA ARG A 160 1.57 18.55 11.79
C ARG A 160 0.46 18.60 12.84
N MET A 161 0.52 17.76 13.87
CA MET A 161 -0.47 17.74 14.93
C MET A 161 -0.44 19.01 15.78
N THR A 162 -1.62 19.46 16.21
CA THR A 162 -1.73 20.61 17.12
C THR A 162 -1.44 20.16 18.56
N ALA A 163 -1.92 18.97 18.93
CA ALA A 163 -1.65 18.38 20.23
C ALA A 163 -0.21 17.87 20.29
N LYS A 164 0.59 18.43 21.22
CA LYS A 164 1.92 17.89 21.51
C LYS A 164 1.76 16.53 22.19
N VAL A 165 2.07 15.46 21.46
CA VAL A 165 2.21 14.12 22.04
C VAL A 165 3.29 14.20 23.12
N LYS A 166 2.90 13.90 24.36
CA LYS A 166 3.87 13.71 25.43
C LYS A 166 4.44 12.31 25.26
N PHE A 167 5.73 12.20 24.98
CA PHE A 167 6.48 10.95 24.98
C PHE A 167 6.70 10.45 26.41
N GLU A 168 5.59 10.27 27.14
CA GLU A 168 5.51 9.65 28.45
C GLU A 168 5.28 8.15 28.23
N PHE A 169 5.95 7.30 28.99
CA PHE A 169 5.90 5.85 28.84
C PHE A 169 4.45 5.32 28.83
N GLU A 170 3.59 5.87 29.70
CA GLU A 170 2.19 5.49 29.88
C GLU A 170 1.29 5.86 28.70
N LYS A 171 1.73 6.81 27.87
CA LYS A 171 1.02 7.32 26.67
C LYS A 171 1.63 6.81 25.36
N THR A 172 2.61 5.93 25.43
CA THR A 172 3.23 5.32 24.26
C THR A 172 2.18 4.59 23.44
N PHE A 173 2.13 4.88 22.14
CA PHE A 173 1.31 4.17 21.18
C PHE A 173 2.17 3.70 20.02
N MET A 174 1.77 2.60 19.40
CA MET A 174 2.29 2.19 18.11
C MET A 174 1.23 1.42 17.33
N PHE A 175 1.36 1.44 16.01
CA PHE A 175 0.69 0.50 15.12
C PHE A 175 1.55 0.26 13.88
N HIS A 176 1.16 -0.70 13.06
CA HIS A 176 1.93 -1.09 11.89
C HIS A 176 1.23 -0.63 10.60
N LEU A 177 1.99 0.02 9.72
CA LEU A 177 1.53 0.51 8.42
C LEU A 177 2.19 -0.31 7.29
N PRO A 178 1.57 -1.40 6.83
CA PRO A 178 2.00 -2.11 5.62
C PRO A 178 1.68 -1.30 4.37
N ARG A 179 2.66 -1.05 3.50
CA ARG A 179 2.49 -0.26 2.28
C ARG A 179 3.02 -0.97 1.03
N ILE A 180 2.33 -0.76 -0.07
CA ILE A 180 2.73 -1.14 -1.44
C ILE A 180 2.56 0.07 -2.37
N CYS A 181 2.76 -0.09 -3.68
CA CYS A 181 2.33 0.94 -4.62
C CYS A 181 0.80 1.10 -4.56
N GLU A 182 0.35 2.34 -4.54
CA GLU A 182 -1.07 2.68 -4.48
C GLU A 182 -1.84 2.47 -5.79
N HIS A 183 -1.16 2.21 -6.90
CA HIS A 183 -1.79 1.98 -8.21
C HIS A 183 -2.85 3.05 -8.58
N CYS A 184 -2.52 4.31 -8.26
CA CYS A 184 -3.46 5.42 -8.19
C CYS A 184 -4.23 5.67 -9.51
N LEU A 185 -5.38 6.35 -9.42
CA LEU A 185 -6.15 6.79 -10.59
C LEU A 185 -5.48 7.99 -11.31
N ASN A 186 -4.83 8.87 -10.55
CA ASN A 186 -4.04 10.00 -11.04
C ASN A 186 -2.53 9.84 -10.68
N PRO A 187 -1.82 8.86 -11.26
CA PRO A 187 -0.46 8.52 -10.86
C PRO A 187 0.57 9.59 -11.24
N ALA A 188 1.16 10.24 -10.23
CA ALA A 188 2.22 11.23 -10.41
C ALA A 188 3.46 10.66 -11.12
N CYS A 189 3.79 9.38 -10.88
CA CYS A 189 4.93 8.71 -11.48
C CYS A 189 4.80 8.56 -13.02
N VAL A 190 3.60 8.23 -13.52
CA VAL A 190 3.28 8.17 -14.95
C VAL A 190 3.48 9.55 -15.58
N SER A 191 2.90 10.58 -14.96
CA SER A 191 2.98 11.97 -15.46
C SER A 191 4.40 12.57 -15.42
N ALA A 192 5.27 12.06 -14.56
CA ALA A 192 6.65 12.50 -14.45
C ALA A 192 7.61 11.78 -15.41
N CYS A 193 7.23 10.62 -15.94
CA CYS A 193 8.10 9.80 -16.79
C CYS A 193 8.30 10.45 -18.18
N LEU A 194 9.52 10.93 -18.44
CA LEU A 194 9.84 11.63 -19.69
C LEU A 194 9.85 10.72 -20.93
N SER A 195 10.14 9.43 -20.77
CA SER A 195 10.13 8.47 -21.89
C SER A 195 8.76 7.85 -22.14
N GLY A 196 7.76 8.14 -21.30
CA GLY A 196 6.45 7.50 -21.37
C GLY A 196 6.48 5.99 -21.12
N ALA A 197 7.48 5.48 -20.41
CA ALA A 197 7.62 4.05 -20.10
C ALA A 197 6.72 3.59 -18.94
N MET A 198 6.15 4.51 -18.18
CA MET A 198 5.15 4.20 -17.15
C MET A 198 3.76 4.36 -17.73
N TYR A 199 2.89 3.41 -17.44
CA TYR A 199 1.51 3.41 -17.92
C TYR A 199 0.60 2.72 -16.91
N LYS A 200 -0.70 3.02 -17.02
CA LYS A 200 -1.77 2.34 -16.29
C LYS A 200 -2.49 1.43 -17.30
N ARG A 201 -2.61 0.16 -16.98
CA ARG A 201 -3.35 -0.83 -17.77
C ARG A 201 -4.83 -0.45 -17.82
N GLU A 202 -5.45 -0.62 -18.97
CA GLU A 202 -6.84 -0.20 -19.19
C GLU A 202 -7.84 -1.18 -18.60
N GLU A 203 -7.47 -2.46 -18.58
CA GLU A 203 -8.30 -3.57 -18.17
C GLU A 203 -8.45 -3.66 -16.66
N ASP A 204 -7.37 -3.51 -15.88
CA ASP A 204 -7.36 -3.75 -14.43
C ASP A 204 -6.83 -2.56 -13.61
N GLY A 205 -6.39 -1.49 -14.27
CA GLY A 205 -5.87 -0.29 -13.62
C GLY A 205 -4.51 -0.48 -12.94
N ILE A 206 -3.79 -1.58 -13.16
CA ILE A 206 -2.44 -1.78 -12.61
C ILE A 206 -1.47 -0.83 -13.31
N VAL A 207 -0.54 -0.25 -12.55
CA VAL A 207 0.43 0.74 -13.04
C VAL A 207 1.76 0.05 -13.15
N LEU A 208 2.36 0.04 -14.32
CA LEU A 208 3.59 -0.71 -14.61
C LEU A 208 4.68 0.20 -15.17
N VAL A 209 5.90 -0.36 -15.21
CA VAL A 209 7.04 0.22 -15.91
C VAL A 209 7.41 -0.77 -17.01
N ASP A 210 7.29 -0.33 -18.26
CA ASP A 210 7.84 -1.02 -19.40
C ASP A 210 9.38 -1.01 -19.29
N GLN A 211 9.98 -2.18 -19.06
CA GLN A 211 11.42 -2.31 -18.85
C GLN A 211 12.21 -2.04 -20.13
N ASP A 212 11.65 -2.25 -21.32
CA ASP A 212 12.33 -2.02 -22.60
C ASP A 212 12.34 -0.53 -22.95
N ARG A 213 11.22 0.16 -22.69
CA ARG A 213 11.09 1.61 -22.92
C ARG A 213 11.71 2.45 -21.81
N CYS A 214 11.95 1.87 -20.63
CA CYS A 214 12.56 2.59 -19.51
C CYS A 214 13.99 3.00 -19.83
N ARG A 215 14.25 4.31 -19.79
CA ARG A 215 15.58 4.91 -20.06
C ARG A 215 16.32 5.33 -18.79
N GLY A 216 15.83 4.97 -17.61
CA GLY A 216 16.54 5.26 -16.36
C GLY A 216 16.60 6.76 -16.00
N TRP A 217 15.62 7.57 -16.42
CA TRP A 217 15.60 9.00 -16.10
C TRP A 217 15.31 9.34 -14.63
N ARG A 218 14.81 8.36 -13.84
CA ARG A 218 14.62 8.43 -12.37
C ARG A 218 13.71 9.56 -11.85
N MET A 219 13.14 10.40 -12.70
CA MET A 219 12.19 11.45 -12.30
C MET A 219 10.90 10.89 -11.65
N CYS A 220 10.52 9.67 -12.03
CA CYS A 220 9.36 8.98 -11.47
C CYS A 220 9.54 8.58 -10.00
N VAL A 221 10.78 8.42 -9.52
CA VAL A 221 11.11 8.09 -8.13
C VAL A 221 10.71 9.24 -7.22
N SER A 222 11.23 10.45 -7.48
CA SER A 222 10.89 11.65 -6.70
C SER A 222 9.41 12.00 -6.81
N ALA A 223 8.84 11.90 -8.02
CA ALA A 223 7.45 12.26 -8.27
C ALA A 223 6.44 11.35 -7.56
N CYS A 224 6.78 10.10 -7.26
CA CYS A 224 5.94 9.24 -6.43
C CYS A 224 5.97 9.76 -4.99
N PRO A 225 4.85 10.26 -4.44
CA PRO A 225 4.86 10.79 -3.07
C PRO A 225 5.04 9.67 -2.04
N TYR A 226 4.55 8.46 -2.33
CA TYR A 226 4.74 7.27 -1.50
C TYR A 226 6.12 6.60 -1.61
N LYS A 227 6.99 7.09 -2.52
CA LYS A 227 8.33 6.54 -2.82
C LYS A 227 8.33 5.03 -3.14
N LYS A 228 7.29 4.59 -3.85
CA LYS A 228 7.07 3.18 -4.28
C LYS A 228 7.59 2.86 -5.67
N VAL A 229 8.45 3.72 -6.20
CA VAL A 229 9.25 3.47 -7.39
C VAL A 229 10.70 3.46 -6.94
N TYR A 230 11.42 2.42 -7.32
CA TYR A 230 12.82 2.19 -6.94
C TYR A 230 13.67 2.11 -8.21
N VAL A 231 14.98 2.30 -8.07
CA VAL A 231 15.92 2.16 -9.18
C VAL A 231 16.66 0.86 -8.98
N ASN A 232 16.58 -0.04 -9.95
CA ASN A 232 17.50 -1.14 -9.99
C ASN A 232 18.89 -0.57 -10.30
N HIS A 233 19.81 -0.62 -9.33
CA HIS A 233 21.13 0.02 -9.49
C HIS A 233 22.03 -0.69 -10.50
N ALA A 234 21.81 -1.98 -10.74
CA ALA A 234 22.53 -2.77 -11.75
C ALA A 234 22.06 -2.47 -13.18
N THR A 235 20.74 -2.36 -13.41
CA THR A 235 20.18 -2.08 -14.76
C THR A 235 19.98 -0.60 -15.04
N GLY A 236 20.01 0.24 -14.00
CA GLY A 236 19.71 1.68 -14.05
C GLY A 236 18.23 2.01 -14.27
N LYS A 237 17.35 1.00 -14.40
CA LYS A 237 15.93 1.16 -14.73
C LYS A 237 15.06 1.25 -13.48
N ALA A 238 13.92 1.94 -13.61
CA ALA A 238 12.94 2.02 -12.54
C ALA A 238 12.15 0.70 -12.45
N GLU A 239 11.98 0.21 -11.22
CA GLU A 239 11.12 -0.93 -10.89
C GLU A 239 10.14 -0.55 -9.77
N LYS A 240 8.98 -1.20 -9.72
CA LYS A 240 7.95 -0.96 -8.70
C LYS A 240 7.10 -2.20 -8.49
N CYS A 241 6.29 -2.19 -7.43
CA CYS A 241 5.24 -3.19 -7.23
C CYS A 241 4.41 -3.35 -8.52
N THR A 242 4.30 -4.57 -9.00
CA THR A 242 3.54 -4.96 -10.19
C THR A 242 2.11 -5.39 -9.88
N PHE A 243 1.68 -5.19 -8.62
CA PHE A 243 0.45 -5.73 -8.04
C PHE A 243 0.29 -7.24 -8.25
N CYS A 244 1.39 -7.97 -8.48
CA CYS A 244 1.36 -9.38 -8.88
C CYS A 244 0.42 -9.63 -10.07
N PHE A 245 0.42 -8.75 -11.09
CA PHE A 245 -0.47 -8.89 -12.26
C PHE A 245 -0.50 -10.31 -12.86
N PRO A 246 0.60 -11.09 -12.95
CA PRO A 246 0.53 -12.44 -13.51
C PRO A 246 -0.38 -13.38 -12.68
N ARG A 247 -0.51 -13.13 -11.38
CA ARG A 247 -1.40 -13.87 -10.48
C ARG A 247 -2.83 -13.38 -10.60
N LEU A 248 -3.03 -12.05 -10.62
CA LEU A 248 -4.37 -11.46 -10.76
C LEU A 248 -5.03 -11.84 -12.08
N GLU A 249 -4.26 -11.92 -13.16
CA GLU A 249 -4.73 -12.39 -14.46
C GLU A 249 -5.29 -13.82 -14.41
N ALA A 250 -4.75 -14.66 -13.52
CA ALA A 250 -5.23 -16.02 -13.26
C ALA A 250 -6.33 -16.09 -12.18
N GLY A 251 -6.88 -14.96 -11.72
CA GLY A 251 -7.86 -14.90 -10.64
C GLY A 251 -7.29 -15.21 -9.25
N LEU A 252 -5.95 -15.18 -9.11
CA LEU A 252 -5.25 -15.46 -7.85
C LEU A 252 -4.91 -14.16 -7.11
N PRO A 253 -4.96 -14.16 -5.77
CA PRO A 253 -4.53 -13.00 -4.99
C PRO A 253 -3.05 -12.69 -5.18
N THR A 254 -2.71 -11.42 -4.92
CA THR A 254 -1.31 -10.99 -4.83
C THR A 254 -0.58 -11.76 -3.74
N ILE A 255 0.72 -11.98 -3.89
CA ILE A 255 1.49 -12.76 -2.92
C ILE A 255 1.41 -12.17 -1.51
N CYS A 256 1.50 -10.84 -1.40
CA CYS A 256 1.43 -10.13 -0.12
C CYS A 256 0.03 -10.21 0.52
N SER A 257 -1.03 -10.39 -0.27
CA SER A 257 -2.39 -10.62 0.19
C SER A 257 -2.60 -12.04 0.66
N GLU A 258 -2.23 -13.03 -0.14
CA GLU A 258 -2.44 -14.46 0.17
C GLU A 258 -1.64 -14.89 1.40
N THR A 259 -0.39 -14.45 1.50
CA THR A 259 0.50 -14.81 2.61
C THR A 259 0.36 -13.89 3.82
N CYS A 260 -0.71 -13.09 3.88
CA CYS A 260 -0.97 -12.20 5.00
C CYS A 260 -1.47 -12.99 6.23
N VAL A 261 -0.56 -13.25 7.17
CA VAL A 261 -0.82 -13.99 8.41
C VAL A 261 -1.95 -13.35 9.24
N GLY A 262 -1.98 -12.01 9.34
CA GLY A 262 -3.02 -11.27 10.06
C GLY A 262 -4.39 -11.25 9.36
N ARG A 263 -4.52 -11.79 8.13
CA ARG A 263 -5.76 -11.83 7.36
C ARG A 263 -6.44 -10.47 7.25
N LEU A 264 -5.63 -9.43 7.01
CA LEU A 264 -6.05 -8.03 7.00
C LEU A 264 -6.28 -7.45 5.60
N ARG A 265 -5.79 -8.12 4.56
CA ARG A 265 -5.83 -7.62 3.17
C ARG A 265 -7.06 -8.16 2.45
N TYR A 266 -7.76 -7.27 1.76
CA TYR A 266 -8.93 -7.53 0.93
C TYR A 266 -8.61 -7.09 -0.49
N LEU A 267 -9.01 -7.88 -1.49
CA LEU A 267 -8.85 -7.58 -2.91
C LEU A 267 -10.22 -7.64 -3.58
N GLY A 268 -10.48 -6.67 -4.45
CA GLY A 268 -11.75 -6.54 -5.14
C GLY A 268 -11.67 -5.54 -6.28
N LEU A 269 -12.51 -5.75 -7.29
CA LEU A 269 -12.67 -4.84 -8.40
C LEU A 269 -13.51 -3.63 -7.97
N LEU A 270 -13.19 -2.45 -8.49
CA LEU A 270 -14.03 -1.25 -8.42
C LEU A 270 -14.27 -0.69 -9.82
N TRP A 271 -15.49 -0.23 -10.03
CA TRP A 271 -15.83 0.62 -11.16
C TRP A 271 -15.57 2.08 -10.81
N TYR A 272 -14.96 2.81 -11.73
CA TYR A 272 -14.75 4.25 -11.58
C TYR A 272 -15.04 4.99 -12.90
N ASP A 273 -15.50 6.23 -12.80
CA ASP A 273 -15.62 7.13 -13.95
C ASP A 273 -14.30 7.83 -14.23
N GLU A 274 -13.62 7.45 -15.32
CA GLU A 274 -12.36 8.06 -15.75
C GLU A 274 -12.51 9.57 -16.00
N ASP A 275 -13.67 10.02 -16.50
CA ASP A 275 -13.91 11.44 -16.81
C ASP A 275 -13.96 12.30 -15.52
N ALA A 276 -14.33 11.71 -14.38
CA ALA A 276 -14.46 12.40 -13.09
C ALA A 276 -13.14 12.49 -12.30
N VAL A 277 -12.12 11.70 -12.67
CA VAL A 277 -10.83 11.61 -11.95
C VAL A 277 -10.14 12.97 -11.82
N LEU A 278 -10.10 13.75 -12.90
CA LEU A 278 -9.43 15.05 -12.89
C LEU A 278 -10.12 16.02 -11.93
N ALA A 279 -11.46 16.11 -12.02
CA ALA A 279 -12.25 16.99 -11.17
C ALA A 279 -12.08 16.64 -9.68
N ALA A 280 -12.13 15.35 -9.35
CA ALA A 280 -11.93 14.87 -7.98
C ALA A 280 -10.53 15.15 -7.45
N ALA A 281 -9.48 14.96 -8.26
CA ALA A 281 -8.11 15.27 -7.85
C ALA A 281 -7.83 16.77 -7.71
N SER A 282 -8.67 17.63 -8.33
CA SER A 282 -8.49 19.08 -8.38
C SER A 282 -9.35 19.88 -7.40
N VAL A 283 -10.10 19.24 -6.50
CA VAL A 283 -10.87 19.96 -5.46
C VAL A 283 -9.97 20.90 -4.66
N GLU A 284 -10.46 22.07 -4.27
CA GLU A 284 -9.62 23.12 -3.69
C GLU A 284 -9.13 22.76 -2.28
N ASP A 285 -10.05 22.30 -1.43
CA ASP A 285 -9.74 21.84 -0.08
C ASP A 285 -9.19 20.40 -0.12
N ASP A 286 -8.08 20.17 0.58
CA ASP A 286 -7.50 18.83 0.69
C ASP A 286 -8.38 17.90 1.54
N ALA A 287 -9.16 18.43 2.49
CA ALA A 287 -10.09 17.63 3.31
C ALA A 287 -11.23 17.00 2.47
N ASP A 288 -11.63 17.67 1.38
CA ASP A 288 -12.68 17.18 0.48
C ASP A 288 -12.20 16.04 -0.43
N LEU A 289 -10.89 15.78 -0.53
CA LEU A 289 -10.32 14.78 -1.45
C LEU A 289 -10.80 13.35 -1.15
N LEU A 290 -11.08 13.04 0.12
CA LEU A 290 -11.62 11.73 0.51
C LEU A 290 -12.97 11.47 -0.17
N ASP A 291 -13.91 12.40 -0.01
CA ASP A 291 -15.25 12.24 -0.54
C ASP A 291 -15.30 12.49 -2.04
N ALA A 292 -14.45 13.40 -2.55
CA ALA A 292 -14.23 13.57 -3.97
C ALA A 292 -13.76 12.26 -4.62
N GLN A 293 -12.80 11.55 -4.02
CA GLN A 293 -12.35 10.26 -4.54
C GLN A 293 -13.47 9.21 -4.49
N ARG A 294 -14.23 9.14 -3.39
CA ARG A 294 -15.39 8.22 -3.29
C ARG A 294 -16.43 8.48 -4.38
N SER A 295 -16.64 9.74 -4.76
CA SER A 295 -17.60 10.13 -5.80
C SER A 295 -17.21 9.66 -7.21
N VAL A 296 -15.93 9.33 -7.44
CA VAL A 296 -15.46 8.75 -8.71
C VAL A 296 -15.89 7.29 -8.84
N PHE A 297 -16.11 6.59 -7.71
CA PHE A 297 -16.50 5.19 -7.71
C PHE A 297 -18.00 5.03 -8.02
N LEU A 298 -18.29 4.06 -8.87
CA LEU A 298 -19.65 3.76 -9.31
C LEU A 298 -20.22 2.60 -8.49
N ASP A 299 -21.52 2.62 -8.22
CA ASP A 299 -22.20 1.52 -7.53
C ASP A 299 -22.33 0.31 -8.48
N PRO A 300 -21.66 -0.82 -8.21
CA PRO A 300 -21.73 -2.00 -9.06
C PRO A 300 -23.10 -2.69 -9.05
N ASN A 301 -23.99 -2.34 -8.11
CA ASN A 301 -25.34 -2.88 -8.04
C ASN A 301 -26.37 -2.03 -8.82
N ASP A 302 -26.02 -0.79 -9.19
CA ASP A 302 -26.89 0.07 -9.98
C ASP A 302 -27.09 -0.53 -11.39
N PRO A 303 -28.32 -0.82 -11.81
CA PRO A 303 -28.62 -1.33 -13.16
C PRO A 303 -28.02 -0.48 -14.29
N ALA A 304 -27.95 0.84 -14.13
CA ALA A 304 -27.36 1.74 -15.12
C ALA A 304 -25.84 1.58 -15.22
N VAL A 305 -25.15 1.43 -14.08
CA VAL A 305 -23.70 1.16 -14.05
C VAL A 305 -23.39 -0.22 -14.63
N ARG A 306 -24.20 -1.23 -14.29
CA ARG A 306 -24.07 -2.58 -14.87
C ARG A 306 -24.27 -2.56 -16.38
N GLN A 307 -25.26 -1.82 -16.88
CA GLN A 307 -25.47 -1.67 -18.32
C GLN A 307 -24.30 -0.92 -18.97
N ALA A 308 -23.82 0.18 -18.38
CA ALA A 308 -22.66 0.89 -18.88
C ALA A 308 -21.39 0.01 -18.92
N ALA A 309 -21.20 -0.87 -17.94
CA ALA A 309 -20.11 -1.84 -17.94
C ALA A 309 -20.24 -2.84 -19.10
N ARG A 310 -21.45 -3.35 -19.38
CA ARG A 310 -21.73 -4.21 -20.56
C ARG A 310 -21.51 -3.47 -21.87
N ASP A 311 -21.87 -2.19 -21.94
CA ASP A 311 -21.69 -1.37 -23.15
C ASP A 311 -20.21 -1.06 -23.39
N ALA A 312 -19.42 -0.90 -22.32
CA ALA A 312 -17.96 -0.90 -22.36
C ALA A 312 -17.38 -2.31 -22.62
N GLY A 313 -18.23 -3.34 -22.72
CA GLY A 313 -17.99 -4.77 -22.93
C GLY A 313 -17.15 -5.47 -21.87
N MET A 314 -17.28 -5.03 -20.62
CA MET A 314 -16.78 -5.79 -19.48
C MET A 314 -17.46 -7.17 -19.42
N PRO A 315 -16.71 -8.26 -19.17
CA PRO A 315 -17.26 -9.61 -19.00
C PRO A 315 -18.27 -9.70 -17.85
N GLU A 316 -19.20 -10.66 -17.90
CA GLU A 316 -20.24 -10.78 -16.88
C GLU A 316 -19.70 -11.11 -15.50
N ASP A 317 -18.72 -12.00 -15.42
CA ASP A 317 -18.09 -12.36 -14.15
C ASP A 317 -17.30 -11.19 -13.55
N TRP A 318 -16.81 -10.24 -14.35
CA TRP A 318 -16.24 -8.99 -13.85
C TRP A 318 -17.31 -8.08 -13.24
N ILE A 319 -18.48 -8.00 -13.86
CA ILE A 319 -19.65 -7.26 -13.34
C ILE A 319 -20.10 -7.87 -12.01
N GLU A 320 -20.23 -9.19 -11.95
CA GLU A 320 -20.59 -9.91 -10.72
C GLU A 320 -19.50 -9.79 -9.64
N ALA A 321 -18.22 -9.88 -10.01
CA ALA A 321 -17.10 -9.72 -9.08
C ALA A 321 -17.04 -8.31 -8.48
N ALA A 322 -17.36 -7.27 -9.26
CA ALA A 322 -17.47 -5.91 -8.75
C ALA A 322 -18.63 -5.77 -7.76
N ALA A 323 -19.79 -6.36 -8.03
CA ALA A 323 -20.94 -6.35 -7.11
C ALA A 323 -20.64 -7.10 -5.80
N ALA A 324 -19.85 -8.18 -5.88
CA ALA A 324 -19.38 -8.93 -4.72
C ALA A 324 -18.12 -8.35 -4.05
N SER A 325 -17.57 -7.23 -4.55
CA SER A 325 -16.28 -6.69 -4.14
C SER A 325 -16.24 -6.31 -2.66
N PRO A 326 -15.39 -6.94 -1.83
CA PRO A 326 -15.25 -6.54 -0.42
C PRO A 326 -14.63 -5.15 -0.30
N VAL A 327 -13.81 -4.76 -1.28
CA VAL A 327 -13.15 -3.46 -1.30
C VAL A 327 -14.17 -2.34 -1.53
N TRP A 328 -15.09 -2.51 -2.48
CA TRP A 328 -16.17 -1.55 -2.70
C TRP A 328 -17.04 -1.38 -1.45
N LYS A 329 -17.42 -2.49 -0.79
CA LYS A 329 -18.20 -2.43 0.46
C LYS A 329 -17.48 -1.65 1.56
N LEU A 330 -16.19 -1.90 1.76
CA LEU A 330 -15.41 -1.22 2.81
C LEU A 330 -15.22 0.28 2.53
N ILE A 331 -15.07 0.67 1.25
CA ILE A 331 -14.81 2.06 0.83
C ILE A 331 -16.10 2.89 0.72
N ALA A 332 -17.12 2.36 0.05
CA ALA A 332 -18.30 3.12 -0.39
C ALA A 332 -19.55 2.79 0.42
N GLU A 333 -19.83 1.51 0.70
CA GLU A 333 -21.04 1.09 1.43
C GLU A 333 -20.91 1.38 2.94
N TYR A 334 -19.91 0.79 3.59
CA TYR A 334 -19.68 0.95 5.03
C TYR A 334 -18.92 2.24 5.36
N LYS A 335 -18.16 2.76 4.38
CA LYS A 335 -17.28 3.95 4.52
C LYS A 335 -16.35 3.85 5.73
N ILE A 336 -15.70 2.70 5.91
CA ILE A 336 -14.74 2.45 7.00
C ILE A 336 -13.29 2.33 6.53
N ALA A 337 -13.08 2.22 5.22
CA ALA A 337 -11.77 2.33 4.63
C ALA A 337 -11.50 3.79 4.22
N LEU A 338 -10.25 4.22 4.40
CA LEU A 338 -9.74 5.55 4.10
C LEU A 338 -8.48 5.45 3.21
N PRO A 339 -8.26 6.36 2.25
CA PRO A 339 -7.07 6.39 1.42
C PRO A 339 -5.84 6.80 2.24
N LEU A 340 -4.64 6.39 1.82
CA LEU A 340 -3.40 6.90 2.43
C LEU A 340 -2.97 8.21 1.76
N HIS A 341 -2.84 9.27 2.56
CA HIS A 341 -2.44 10.62 2.13
C HIS A 341 -3.21 11.13 0.90
N PRO A 342 -4.53 11.34 1.01
CA PRO A 342 -5.34 11.86 -0.10
C PRO A 342 -4.83 13.21 -0.63
N GLU A 343 -4.23 14.06 0.21
CA GLU A 343 -3.64 15.38 -0.11
C GLU A 343 -2.52 15.32 -1.15
N TYR A 344 -1.97 14.13 -1.42
CA TYR A 344 -1.05 13.94 -2.54
C TYR A 344 -1.73 14.02 -3.91
N ARG A 345 -3.08 14.02 -3.94
CA ARG A 345 -3.95 14.20 -5.11
C ARG A 345 -3.69 13.17 -6.21
N THR A 346 -3.20 12.00 -5.81
CA THR A 346 -2.99 10.88 -6.74
C THR A 346 -4.22 9.98 -6.87
N LEU A 347 -5.19 10.10 -5.96
CA LEU A 347 -6.34 9.19 -5.82
C LEU A 347 -5.86 7.73 -5.64
N PRO A 348 -5.27 7.39 -4.48
CA PRO A 348 -4.68 6.07 -4.23
C PRO A 348 -5.72 4.95 -4.18
N MET A 349 -5.36 3.75 -4.63
CA MET A 349 -6.26 2.59 -4.73
C MET A 349 -5.89 1.46 -3.76
N VAL A 350 -5.02 1.73 -2.79
CA VAL A 350 -4.86 0.91 -1.59
C VAL A 350 -5.33 1.72 -0.37
N TRP A 351 -6.38 1.22 0.27
CA TRP A 351 -7.10 1.89 1.33
C TRP A 351 -6.89 1.16 2.65
N TYR A 352 -7.20 1.83 3.76
CA TYR A 352 -6.86 1.40 5.11
C TYR A 352 -8.06 1.53 6.03
N VAL A 353 -8.37 0.47 6.78
CA VAL A 353 -9.26 0.60 7.94
C VAL A 353 -8.36 0.98 9.13
N PRO A 354 -8.57 2.12 9.78
CA PRO A 354 -7.71 2.59 10.88
C PRO A 354 -7.76 1.61 12.07
N PRO A 355 -6.68 1.50 12.86
CA PRO A 355 -6.64 0.58 13.98
C PRO A 355 -7.46 1.10 15.16
N LEU A 356 -8.15 0.21 15.87
CA LEU A 356 -8.64 0.54 17.20
C LEU A 356 -7.47 0.36 18.18
N SER A 357 -7.06 1.46 18.80
CA SER A 357 -6.10 1.42 19.90
C SER A 357 -6.69 0.68 21.10
N PRO A 358 -5.89 0.09 22.01
CA PRO A 358 -6.38 -0.28 23.32
C PRO A 358 -7.11 0.90 23.94
N VAL A 359 -8.35 0.65 24.37
CA VAL A 359 -9.04 1.47 25.35
C VAL A 359 -8.25 1.29 26.64
N LEU A 360 -7.86 2.39 27.30
CA LEU A 360 -7.38 2.27 28.68
C LEU A 360 -8.45 1.47 29.46
N ASP A 361 -8.05 0.64 30.40
CA ASP A 361 -8.92 0.12 31.47
C ASP A 361 -9.72 1.22 32.22
N ALA A 362 -9.55 2.50 31.84
CA ALA A 362 -10.32 3.65 32.25
C ALA A 362 -11.82 3.57 31.90
N ALA A 363 -12.26 2.91 30.83
CA ALA A 363 -13.70 2.74 30.58
C ALA A 363 -14.35 1.84 31.65
N GLY A 364 -13.67 0.76 32.02
CA GLY A 364 -14.04 -0.10 33.15
C GLY A 364 -13.88 0.57 34.51
N ALA A 365 -12.88 1.44 34.68
CA ALA A 365 -12.66 2.17 35.93
C ALA A 365 -13.59 3.40 36.13
N ALA A 366 -14.17 3.94 35.04
CA ALA A 366 -15.09 5.07 35.06
C ALA A 366 -16.57 4.66 35.03
N GLY A 367 -16.89 3.36 34.97
CA GLY A 367 -18.27 2.86 34.98
C GLY A 367 -19.08 3.21 33.73
N ARG A 368 -18.41 3.32 32.57
CA ARG A 368 -19.05 3.65 31.27
C ARG A 368 -19.72 2.43 30.66
N ASP A 369 -20.87 2.64 30.01
CA ASP A 369 -21.68 1.61 29.37
C ASP A 369 -21.29 1.46 27.88
N ASP A 370 -20.67 0.34 27.53
CA ASP A 370 -20.27 0.02 26.15
C ASP A 370 -21.47 -0.18 25.19
N SER A 371 -22.71 -0.11 25.69
CA SER A 371 -23.95 -0.14 24.90
C SER A 371 -24.54 1.25 24.60
N ASP A 372 -24.04 2.31 25.24
CA ASP A 372 -24.44 3.71 25.03
C ASP A 372 -23.54 4.39 23.98
N ALA A 373 -24.15 5.10 23.02
CA ALA A 373 -23.44 5.80 21.95
C ALA A 373 -22.57 6.96 22.48
N ASP A 374 -23.01 7.67 23.52
CA ASP A 374 -22.27 8.79 24.11
C ASP A 374 -21.01 8.30 24.85
N ASP A 375 -21.12 7.17 25.55
CA ASP A 375 -19.98 6.55 26.23
C ASP A 375 -18.96 5.97 25.23
N ILE A 376 -19.40 5.42 24.10
CA ILE A 376 -18.52 5.03 22.99
C ILE A 376 -17.80 6.25 22.41
N PHE A 377 -18.51 7.37 22.22
CA PHE A 377 -17.91 8.61 21.72
C PHE A 377 -16.82 9.14 22.66
N HIS A 378 -17.08 9.15 23.97
CA HIS A 378 -16.08 9.51 24.97
C HIS A 378 -14.87 8.57 24.95
N THR A 379 -15.12 7.27 24.80
CA THR A 379 -14.09 6.24 24.73
C THR A 379 -13.18 6.39 23.50
N ILE A 380 -13.73 6.83 22.36
CA ILE A 380 -12.96 7.08 21.14
C ILE A 380 -12.00 8.27 21.31
N ARG A 381 -12.42 9.32 22.03
CA ARG A 381 -11.55 10.46 22.35
C ARG A 381 -10.43 10.08 23.31
N ASP A 382 -10.65 9.07 24.14
CA ASP A 382 -9.69 8.56 25.11
C ASP A 382 -8.78 7.44 24.54
N LEU A 383 -8.88 7.13 23.24
CA LEU A 383 -7.99 6.18 22.58
C LEU A 383 -6.54 6.64 22.66
N ARG A 384 -5.66 5.68 22.94
CA ARG A 384 -4.22 5.94 23.08
C ARG A 384 -3.55 6.38 21.77
N ILE A 385 -4.03 5.93 20.62
CA ILE A 385 -3.61 6.49 19.32
C ILE A 385 -4.38 7.81 19.09
N PRO A 386 -3.70 8.96 18.95
CA PRO A 386 -4.36 10.23 18.71
C PRO A 386 -5.13 10.23 17.39
N VAL A 387 -6.40 10.65 17.41
CA VAL A 387 -7.23 10.76 16.19
C VAL A 387 -6.62 11.75 15.20
N GLU A 388 -6.02 12.85 15.68
CA GLU A 388 -5.25 13.79 14.85
C GLU A 388 -4.15 13.08 14.04
N TYR A 389 -3.41 12.15 14.65
CA TYR A 389 -2.34 11.41 13.97
C TYR A 389 -2.89 10.52 12.83
N LEU A 390 -4.02 9.86 13.06
CA LEU A 390 -4.71 9.07 12.03
C LEU A 390 -5.29 9.96 10.93
N ALA A 391 -5.77 11.16 11.26
CA ALA A 391 -6.31 12.10 10.30
C ALA A 391 -5.24 12.65 9.35
N GLU A 392 -4.05 12.95 9.88
CA GLU A 392 -2.88 13.34 9.07
C GLU A 392 -2.47 12.25 8.06
N LEU A 393 -2.68 10.98 8.39
CA LEU A 393 -2.38 9.87 7.50
C LEU A 393 -3.47 9.59 6.47
N PHE A 394 -4.75 9.70 6.86
CA PHE A 394 -5.85 9.08 6.11
C PHE A 394 -6.89 10.04 5.55
N THR A 395 -6.96 11.27 6.05
CA THR A 395 -8.06 12.20 5.76
C THR A 395 -7.61 13.65 5.58
N ALA A 396 -6.33 13.87 5.27
CA ALA A 396 -5.75 15.21 5.12
C ALA A 396 -6.02 16.13 6.34
N GLY A 397 -6.02 15.55 7.54
CA GLY A 397 -6.24 16.27 8.80
C GLY A 397 -7.70 16.33 9.28
N ASP A 398 -8.67 15.82 8.52
CA ASP A 398 -10.07 15.75 8.98
C ASP A 398 -10.27 14.66 10.05
N THR A 399 -10.24 15.08 11.31
CA THR A 399 -10.48 14.22 12.48
C THR A 399 -11.90 13.69 12.57
N SER A 400 -12.89 14.38 11.98
CA SER A 400 -14.29 13.98 12.05
C SER A 400 -14.57 12.73 11.22
N ALA A 401 -13.98 12.65 10.02
CA ALA A 401 -14.04 11.46 9.17
C ALA A 401 -13.43 10.23 9.87
N VAL A 402 -12.25 10.38 10.50
CA VAL A 402 -11.61 9.28 11.24
C VAL A 402 -12.45 8.87 12.45
N ALA A 403 -12.93 9.82 13.25
CA ALA A 403 -13.78 9.54 14.40
C ALA A 403 -15.05 8.78 13.99
N GLY A 404 -15.68 9.17 12.87
CA GLY A 404 -16.82 8.48 12.28
C GLY A 404 -16.54 7.01 11.94
N VAL A 405 -15.36 6.71 11.39
CA VAL A 405 -14.93 5.34 11.11
C VAL A 405 -14.71 4.55 12.41
N LEU A 406 -14.00 5.13 13.37
CA LEU A 406 -13.74 4.47 14.66
C LEU A 406 -15.04 4.18 15.42
N MET A 407 -16.02 5.09 15.36
CA MET A 407 -17.38 4.89 15.90
C MET A 407 -18.07 3.68 15.29
N LYS A 408 -18.05 3.53 13.95
CA LYS A 408 -18.63 2.35 13.27
C LYS A 408 -17.96 1.05 13.68
N LEU A 409 -16.63 1.04 13.83
CA LEU A 409 -15.88 -0.15 14.24
C LEU A 409 -16.16 -0.52 15.70
N ALA A 410 -16.22 0.47 16.60
CA ALA A 410 -16.58 0.28 18.01
C ALA A 410 -18.03 -0.22 18.14
N ALA A 411 -18.97 0.43 17.46
CA ALA A 411 -20.37 0.02 17.43
C ALA A 411 -20.54 -1.42 16.92
N MET A 412 -19.81 -1.83 15.88
CA MET A 412 -19.83 -3.23 15.43
C MET A 412 -19.39 -4.19 16.54
N ARG A 413 -18.34 -3.85 17.30
CA ARG A 413 -17.85 -4.69 18.41
C ARG A 413 -18.89 -4.77 19.54
N SER A 414 -19.46 -3.64 19.96
CA SER A 414 -20.50 -3.59 20.99
C SER A 414 -21.77 -4.35 20.56
N TYR A 415 -22.24 -4.13 19.33
CA TYR A 415 -23.38 -4.84 18.75
C TYR A 415 -23.18 -6.36 18.77
N MET A 416 -22.04 -6.83 18.25
CA MET A 416 -21.75 -8.25 18.18
C MET A 416 -21.54 -8.87 19.57
N ARG A 417 -21.01 -8.11 20.54
CA ARG A 417 -20.91 -8.53 21.94
C ARG A 417 -22.28 -8.74 22.56
N ALA A 418 -23.16 -7.73 22.51
CA ALA A 418 -24.52 -7.80 23.06
C ALA A 418 -25.31 -8.97 22.45
N ARG A 419 -25.26 -9.10 21.12
CA ARG A 419 -25.90 -10.20 20.40
C ARG A 419 -25.36 -11.58 20.79
N THR A 420 -24.06 -11.71 21.05
CA THR A 420 -23.43 -13.00 21.38
C THR A 420 -23.64 -13.41 22.84
N LEU A 421 -23.61 -12.45 23.78
CA LEU A 421 -23.75 -12.72 25.21
C LEU A 421 -25.21 -12.86 25.62
N ASP A 422 -26.05 -11.89 25.24
CA ASP A 422 -27.39 -11.72 25.82
C ASP A 422 -28.50 -11.91 24.77
N GLY A 423 -28.14 -12.06 23.49
CA GLY A 423 -29.08 -12.17 22.38
C GLY A 423 -29.84 -10.87 22.05
N THR A 424 -29.45 -9.76 22.67
CA THR A 424 -30.09 -8.45 22.51
C THR A 424 -29.58 -7.72 21.27
N VAL A 425 -30.42 -6.83 20.75
CA VAL A 425 -30.12 -5.94 19.62
C VAL A 425 -30.13 -4.51 20.15
N ALA A 426 -28.96 -3.86 20.21
CA ALA A 426 -28.84 -2.46 20.59
C ALA A 426 -29.24 -1.57 19.40
N GLN A 427 -30.54 -1.30 19.24
CA GLN A 427 -31.05 -0.52 18.12
C GLN A 427 -30.55 0.93 18.12
N GLU A 428 -30.44 1.54 19.31
CA GLU A 428 -29.93 2.91 19.47
C GLU A 428 -28.50 3.07 18.94
N LEU A 429 -27.66 2.05 19.15
CA LEU A 429 -26.28 1.99 18.63
C LEU A 429 -26.25 1.94 17.10
N LEU A 430 -27.15 1.15 16.49
CA LEU A 430 -27.28 1.03 15.04
C LEU A 430 -27.73 2.33 14.40
N ASP A 431 -28.70 3.00 15.03
CA ASP A 431 -29.23 4.30 14.58
C ASP A 431 -28.14 5.37 14.68
N GLY A 432 -27.35 5.39 15.76
CA GLY A 432 -26.25 6.34 15.97
C GLY A 432 -25.13 6.27 14.93
N VAL A 433 -24.84 5.09 14.39
CA VAL A 433 -23.84 4.91 13.31
C VAL A 433 -24.43 4.86 11.90
N GLY A 434 -25.76 4.95 11.79
CA GLY A 434 -26.49 4.90 10.52
C GLY A 434 -26.32 3.58 9.76
N MET A 435 -26.26 2.44 10.46
CA MET A 435 -26.10 1.12 9.85
C MET A 435 -27.20 0.18 10.31
N SER A 436 -27.76 -0.62 9.40
CA SER A 436 -28.68 -1.70 9.77
C SER A 436 -27.95 -2.85 10.46
N ALA A 437 -28.68 -3.65 11.25
CA ALA A 437 -28.17 -4.89 11.83
C ALA A 437 -27.53 -5.80 10.76
N GLY A 438 -28.20 -5.99 9.62
CA GLY A 438 -27.68 -6.79 8.51
C GLY A 438 -26.35 -6.27 7.95
N GLN A 439 -26.18 -4.94 7.84
CA GLN A 439 -24.90 -4.34 7.42
C GLN A 439 -23.81 -4.56 8.46
N VAL A 440 -24.10 -4.39 9.76
CA VAL A 440 -23.12 -4.62 10.84
C VAL A 440 -22.70 -6.09 10.90
N GLU A 441 -23.64 -7.03 10.73
CA GLU A 441 -23.35 -8.46 10.67
C GLU A 441 -22.51 -8.84 9.44
N ALA A 442 -22.83 -8.26 8.27
CA ALA A 442 -22.07 -8.46 7.05
C ALA A 442 -20.64 -7.88 7.17
N MET A 443 -20.50 -6.71 7.78
CA MET A 443 -19.22 -6.09 8.09
C MET A 443 -18.42 -6.95 9.07
N TYR A 444 -19.03 -7.47 10.13
CA TYR A 444 -18.40 -8.40 11.06
C TYR A 444 -17.92 -9.68 10.35
N ARG A 445 -18.75 -10.26 9.47
CA ARG A 445 -18.35 -11.43 8.68
C ARG A 445 -17.10 -11.11 7.84
N LEU A 446 -17.03 -9.94 7.23
CA LEU A 446 -15.91 -9.54 6.40
C LEU A 446 -14.63 -9.26 7.23
N LEU A 447 -14.75 -8.55 8.35
CA LEU A 447 -13.61 -8.12 9.16
C LEU A 447 -13.11 -9.19 10.14
N ALA A 448 -14.01 -9.85 10.87
CA ALA A 448 -13.68 -10.83 11.90
C ALA A 448 -13.50 -12.24 11.33
N VAL A 449 -14.55 -12.81 10.72
CA VAL A 449 -14.50 -14.18 10.17
C VAL A 449 -13.56 -14.25 8.97
N ALA A 450 -13.68 -13.28 8.06
CA ALA A 450 -12.77 -12.98 6.96
C ALA A 450 -12.39 -14.22 6.13
N LYS A 451 -13.37 -15.01 5.67
CA LYS A 451 -13.12 -16.24 4.87
C LYS A 451 -12.32 -15.90 3.61
N TYR A 452 -11.53 -16.85 3.09
CA TYR A 452 -10.66 -16.61 1.92
C TYR A 452 -11.43 -16.03 0.72
N ALA A 453 -12.55 -16.67 0.35
CA ALA A 453 -13.41 -16.22 -0.74
C ALA A 453 -14.11 -14.87 -0.47
N ASP A 454 -14.32 -14.50 0.79
CA ASP A 454 -14.89 -13.20 1.16
C ASP A 454 -13.80 -12.09 1.11
N ARG A 455 -12.51 -12.44 1.30
CA ARG A 455 -11.39 -11.48 1.25
C ARG A 455 -10.90 -11.19 -0.16
N TYR A 456 -10.89 -12.19 -1.03
CA TYR A 456 -10.30 -12.09 -2.35
C TYR A 456 -11.35 -12.40 -3.41
N VAL A 457 -11.95 -11.35 -3.96
CA VAL A 457 -12.91 -11.44 -5.06
C VAL A 457 -12.23 -10.89 -6.30
N ILE A 458 -11.59 -11.79 -7.04
CA ILE A 458 -10.68 -11.45 -8.15
C ILE A 458 -11.17 -12.24 -9.35
N PRO A 459 -11.84 -11.60 -10.33
CA PRO A 459 -12.17 -12.29 -11.56
C PRO A 459 -10.88 -12.55 -12.34
N ALA A 460 -10.79 -13.68 -13.03
CA ALA A 460 -9.68 -13.92 -13.94
C ALA A 460 -9.71 -12.87 -15.06
N ALA A 461 -8.53 -12.49 -15.56
CA ALA A 461 -8.49 -11.61 -16.72
C ALA A 461 -9.10 -12.34 -17.90
N HIS A 462 -10.21 -11.82 -18.41
CA HIS A 462 -10.69 -12.25 -19.72
C HIS A 462 -9.72 -11.69 -20.73
N LYS A 463 -9.09 -12.60 -21.46
CA LYS A 463 -8.40 -12.31 -22.71
C LYS A 463 -9.39 -11.67 -23.67
N ARG A 464 -9.67 -10.38 -23.51
CA ARG A 464 -10.38 -9.58 -24.52
C ARG A 464 -9.56 -9.41 -25.80
N GLN A 465 -8.46 -10.15 -25.86
CA GLN A 465 -7.56 -10.42 -26.95
C GLN A 465 -7.20 -11.92 -26.97
N ALA A 466 -8.10 -12.89 -26.75
CA ALA A 466 -7.71 -14.30 -26.95
C ALA A 466 -7.21 -14.50 -28.39
N ALA A 467 -7.88 -13.88 -29.36
CA ALA A 467 -7.48 -13.85 -30.76
C ALA A 467 -6.27 -12.93 -31.05
N GLU A 468 -6.08 -11.83 -30.31
CA GLU A 468 -4.91 -10.92 -30.48
C GLU A 468 -3.65 -11.42 -29.74
N LEU A 469 -3.81 -12.12 -28.61
CA LEU A 469 -2.76 -12.87 -27.91
C LEU A 469 -2.46 -14.20 -28.61
N GLU A 470 -3.44 -14.87 -29.22
CA GLU A 470 -3.18 -15.95 -30.17
C GLU A 470 -2.51 -15.42 -31.43
N ALA A 471 -2.82 -14.21 -31.91
CA ALA A 471 -2.08 -13.61 -33.03
C ALA A 471 -0.64 -13.25 -32.65
N LEU A 472 -0.41 -12.71 -31.44
CA LEU A 472 0.93 -12.47 -30.89
C LEU A 472 1.69 -13.77 -30.57
N GLY A 473 0.97 -14.81 -30.12
CA GLY A 473 1.48 -16.16 -29.87
C GLY A 473 1.61 -17.03 -31.13
N ALA A 474 1.00 -16.63 -32.24
CA ALA A 474 1.17 -17.25 -33.55
C ALA A 474 2.31 -16.58 -34.34
N GLU A 475 2.62 -15.31 -34.07
CA GLU A 475 3.89 -14.68 -34.49
C GLU A 475 5.09 -15.15 -33.65
N HIS A 476 4.84 -15.55 -32.40
CA HIS A 476 5.82 -16.18 -31.52
C HIS A 476 5.28 -17.52 -31.02
N ASP A 477 5.45 -18.58 -31.81
CA ASP A 477 5.16 -20.00 -31.49
C ASP A 477 6.02 -20.57 -30.33
N THR A 478 6.54 -19.67 -29.51
CA THR A 478 7.33 -19.93 -28.32
C THR A 478 6.96 -18.89 -27.27
N CYS A 479 6.05 -19.24 -26.35
CA CYS A 479 6.37 -18.92 -24.96
C CYS A 479 7.80 -19.46 -24.76
N PRO A 480 8.79 -18.67 -24.33
CA PRO A 480 10.14 -19.18 -24.21
C PRO A 480 10.10 -20.27 -23.14
N VAL A 481 9.98 -21.52 -23.59
CA VAL A 481 10.77 -22.58 -23.03
C VAL A 481 12.17 -22.08 -23.26
N SER A 482 12.72 -21.35 -22.28
CA SER A 482 14.15 -21.07 -22.28
C SER A 482 14.79 -22.43 -22.50
N ASP A 483 15.43 -22.62 -23.64
CA ASP A 483 16.25 -23.80 -23.87
C ASP A 483 17.08 -23.98 -22.59
N GLY A 484 16.88 -25.12 -21.95
CA GLY A 484 17.64 -25.50 -20.78
C GLY A 484 19.12 -25.27 -21.09
N PRO A 485 19.93 -24.93 -20.07
CA PRO A 485 21.32 -24.56 -20.30
C PRO A 485 21.93 -25.63 -21.19
N HIS A 486 22.53 -25.18 -22.30
CA HIS A 486 23.43 -25.96 -23.12
C HIS A 486 24.07 -27.03 -22.25
N ALA A 487 23.83 -28.30 -22.61
CA ALA A 487 24.54 -29.41 -22.02
C ALA A 487 26.01 -29.00 -21.98
N LEU A 488 26.51 -28.69 -20.78
CA LEU A 488 27.91 -28.57 -20.51
C LEU A 488 28.45 -29.95 -20.86
N GLU A 489 29.05 -30.08 -22.04
CA GLU A 489 29.95 -31.18 -22.32
C GLU A 489 30.99 -31.15 -21.21
N ILE A 490 30.85 -32.09 -20.28
CA ILE A 490 31.86 -32.36 -19.27
C ILE A 490 33.05 -32.94 -20.03
N THR A 491 33.94 -32.09 -20.52
CA THR A 491 35.29 -32.51 -20.90
C THR A 491 35.96 -33.08 -19.65
N PRO A 492 36.39 -34.36 -19.65
CA PRO A 492 37.14 -34.91 -18.55
C PRO A 492 38.50 -34.21 -18.48
N LEU A 493 38.86 -33.69 -17.30
CA LEU A 493 40.21 -33.22 -17.02
C LEU A 493 41.21 -34.36 -17.29
N PRO A 494 42.33 -34.10 -17.99
CA PRO A 494 43.34 -35.12 -18.22
C PRO A 494 44.01 -35.48 -16.89
N GLY A 495 43.93 -36.75 -16.53
CA GLY A 495 44.63 -37.31 -15.38
C GLY A 495 46.12 -37.01 -15.46
N ARG A 496 46.66 -36.42 -14.39
CA ARG A 496 48.09 -36.43 -14.13
C ARG A 496 48.41 -37.66 -13.29
N SER A 497 49.27 -38.50 -13.86
CA SER A 497 50.11 -39.50 -13.18
C SER A 497 50.93 -38.89 -12.07
#